data_AF-A0A3C1VAL1-F1
#
_entry.id   AF-A0A3C1VAL1-F1
#
_cell.length_a   1.000
_cell.length_b   1.000
_cell.length_c   1.000
_cell.angle_alpha   90.00
_cell.angle_beta   90.00
_cell.angle_gamma   90.00
#
_symmetry.space_group_name_H-M   'P 1'
#
loop_
_entity.id
_entity.type
_entity.pdbx_description
1 polymer ?
#
loop_
_entity_poly.entity_id
_entity_poly.type
_entity_poly.pdbx_seq_one_letter_code
_entity_poly.pdbx_strand_id
1 'polypeptide(L)'
;MKIFVAGLSYKTTPVELREKLAVPRSRLQCCGCRLKLRGNLSEVVLLSTCNRVEIYGVSPWIHGTVHRLFQELTNTDLDFTPYLYVKEGAEAAQHLFSVASGLDSMVIGETEITGQVKSAYETAKAAGLTGKKMNQLFQTACSVVKQIRTETAIGRGATSVGSVAVELAEKVFDRDLSDKTVMILGAGKMGEACVKHLAKRGAKTVLVSNRSFERAEKLAVEFGGRAVRLEDSAVALAEADILVSSTGSPDIVLRRADVAAILPLRRNRPLVLVDIAVPRDIDPAVAELPNVFLYDIDDLQAVVRENTKNRESELALCHQIIAEHSAKLMGKFISPFAKPVREEAVETVPGWVLGSATA
;
A
#
# COMPACT_ATOMS: atom_id res chain seq x y z
N MET A 1 20.60 20.17 0.83
CA MET A 1 19.69 19.15 1.42
C MET A 1 19.06 18.32 0.33
N LYS A 2 19.25 17.00 0.38
CA LYS A 2 18.76 16.07 -0.64
C LYS A 2 17.48 15.40 -0.14
N ILE A 3 16.64 15.00 -1.08
CA ILE A 3 15.53 14.08 -0.79
C ILE A 3 16.08 12.66 -0.75
N PHE A 4 15.50 11.81 0.10
CA PHE A 4 15.79 10.38 0.12
C PHE A 4 14.51 9.59 0.40
N VAL A 5 14.58 8.30 0.08
CA VAL A 5 13.69 7.28 0.63
C VAL A 5 14.55 6.17 1.21
N ALA A 6 14.20 5.74 2.41
CA ALA A 6 14.74 4.54 3.02
C ALA A 6 13.58 3.60 3.35
N GLY A 7 13.69 2.34 2.97
CA GLY A 7 12.54 1.46 3.01
C GLY A 7 12.87 -0.01 3.08
N LEU A 8 11.83 -0.76 3.45
CA LEU A 8 11.74 -2.21 3.40
C LEU A 8 10.53 -2.54 2.53
N SER A 9 10.65 -3.55 1.68
CA SER A 9 9.57 -3.96 0.79
C SER A 9 9.47 -5.47 0.74
N TYR A 10 8.35 -5.98 0.27
CA TYR A 10 8.16 -7.41 0.00
C TYR A 10 9.25 -8.04 -0.89
N LYS A 11 9.95 -7.24 -1.72
CA LYS A 11 11.01 -7.73 -2.60
C LYS A 11 12.25 -8.13 -1.83
N THR A 12 12.52 -7.41 -0.74
CA THR A 12 13.74 -7.61 0.06
C THR A 12 13.43 -8.33 1.36
N THR A 13 12.21 -8.26 1.86
CA THR A 13 11.89 -8.57 3.26
C THR A 13 10.74 -9.58 3.37
N PRO A 14 10.96 -10.75 4.02
CA PRO A 14 9.90 -11.70 4.35
C PRO A 14 8.76 -11.06 5.15
N VAL A 15 7.55 -11.60 5.04
CA VAL A 15 6.35 -11.06 5.67
C VAL A 15 6.48 -10.99 7.20
N GLU A 16 7.16 -11.96 7.83
CA GLU A 16 7.37 -12.05 9.28
C GLU A 16 8.15 -10.85 9.84
N LEU A 17 9.04 -10.28 9.04
CA LEU A 17 9.79 -9.07 9.41
C LEU A 17 8.97 -7.82 9.10
N ARG A 18 8.23 -7.80 7.99
CA ARG A 18 7.35 -6.67 7.60
C ARG A 18 6.26 -6.42 8.64
N GLU A 19 5.65 -7.46 9.19
CA GLU A 19 4.60 -7.36 10.21
C GLU A 19 5.09 -6.61 11.46
N LYS A 20 6.34 -6.85 11.88
CA LYS A 20 6.96 -6.18 13.04
C LYS A 20 7.23 -4.69 12.81
N LEU A 21 7.28 -4.27 11.54
CA LEU A 21 7.57 -2.90 11.11
C LEU A 21 6.30 -2.12 10.75
N ALA A 22 5.18 -2.80 10.57
CA ALA A 22 3.94 -2.19 10.15
C ALA A 22 3.47 -1.15 11.18
N VAL A 23 3.31 0.10 10.73
CA VAL A 23 2.84 1.21 11.57
C VAL A 23 1.35 1.42 11.30
N PRO A 24 0.47 1.26 12.32
CA PRO A 24 -0.95 1.50 12.14
C PRO A 24 -1.21 2.98 11.87
N ARG A 25 -2.26 3.29 11.10
CA ARG A 25 -2.60 4.66 10.70
C ARG A 25 -2.70 5.65 11.86
N SER A 26 -3.22 5.20 13.00
CA SER A 26 -3.34 6.01 14.22
C SER A 26 -2.00 6.45 14.81
N ARG A 27 -0.91 5.74 14.50
CA ARG A 27 0.45 6.04 15.01
C ARG A 27 1.33 6.76 13.99
N LEU A 28 0.92 6.89 12.72
CA LEU A 28 1.73 7.51 11.67
C LEU A 28 2.20 8.92 12.03
N GLN A 29 1.30 9.75 12.59
CA GLN A 29 1.64 11.10 13.02
C GLN A 29 2.70 11.10 14.15
N CYS A 30 2.47 10.32 15.21
CA CYS A 30 3.38 10.25 16.34
C CYS A 30 4.76 9.72 15.94
N CYS A 31 4.80 8.64 15.13
CA CYS A 31 6.04 8.09 14.60
C CYS A 31 6.76 9.10 13.68
N GLY A 32 6.02 9.81 12.82
CA GLY A 32 6.56 10.86 11.97
C GLY A 32 7.20 12.01 12.76
N CYS A 33 6.56 12.48 13.83
CA CYS A 33 7.14 13.49 14.74
C CYS A 33 8.44 12.99 15.38
N ARG A 34 8.46 11.75 15.86
CA ARG A 34 9.65 11.13 16.47
C ARG A 34 10.80 11.04 15.46
N LEU A 35 10.52 10.56 14.26
CA LEU A 35 11.49 10.48 13.15
C LEU A 35 12.06 11.85 12.78
N LYS A 36 11.21 12.88 12.71
CA LYS A 36 11.64 14.25 12.39
C LYS A 36 12.65 14.77 13.42
N LEU A 37 12.34 14.61 14.70
CA LEU A 37 13.17 15.08 15.82
C LEU A 37 14.45 14.26 16.00
N ARG A 38 14.34 12.94 16.10
CA ARG A 38 15.47 12.03 16.38
C ARG A 38 16.37 11.81 15.17
N GLY A 39 15.80 11.87 13.97
CA GLY A 39 16.50 11.69 12.70
C GLY A 39 17.10 12.96 12.12
N ASN A 40 16.94 14.12 12.78
CA ASN A 40 17.34 15.43 12.28
C ASN A 40 16.85 15.70 10.83
N LEU A 41 15.60 15.32 10.56
CA LEU A 41 14.97 15.48 9.24
C LEU A 41 14.24 16.81 9.20
N SER A 42 14.42 17.60 8.13
CA SER A 42 13.64 18.85 7.99
C SER A 42 12.21 18.61 7.53
N GLU A 43 12.01 17.59 6.71
CA GLU A 43 10.70 17.15 6.23
C GLU A 43 10.65 15.62 6.26
N VAL A 44 9.49 15.03 6.60
CA VAL A 44 9.31 13.58 6.63
C VAL A 44 7.89 13.16 6.26
N VAL A 45 7.78 12.05 5.54
CA VAL A 45 6.53 11.31 5.29
C VAL A 45 6.80 9.83 5.52
N LEU A 46 5.99 9.20 6.38
CA LEU A 46 6.04 7.77 6.66
C LEU A 46 4.93 7.06 5.87
N LEU A 47 5.31 6.18 4.96
CA LEU A 47 4.39 5.30 4.24
C LEU A 47 4.49 3.90 4.83
N SER A 48 3.40 3.41 5.40
CA SER A 48 3.29 2.04 5.89
C SER A 48 2.10 1.36 5.23
N THR A 49 2.37 0.25 4.55
CA THR A 49 1.38 -0.60 3.88
C THR A 49 1.64 -2.06 4.27
N CYS A 50 0.81 -2.99 3.78
CA CYS A 50 1.08 -4.43 3.93
C CYS A 50 2.39 -4.86 3.25
N ASN A 51 2.80 -4.16 2.20
CA ASN A 51 3.89 -4.56 1.30
C ASN A 51 5.19 -3.76 1.48
N ARG A 52 5.15 -2.64 2.21
CA ARG A 52 6.31 -1.78 2.42
C ARG A 52 6.18 -0.87 3.63
N VAL A 53 7.31 -0.55 4.23
CA VAL A 53 7.47 0.52 5.20
C VAL A 53 8.59 1.42 4.71
N GLU A 54 8.27 2.67 4.42
CA GLU A 54 9.17 3.63 3.77
C GLU A 54 9.15 4.98 4.49
N ILE A 55 10.34 5.53 4.69
CA ILE A 55 10.56 6.86 5.23
C ILE A 55 11.06 7.74 4.08
N TYR A 56 10.22 8.67 3.66
CA TYR A 56 10.61 9.74 2.74
C TYR A 56 11.04 10.94 3.56
N GLY A 57 12.21 11.51 3.27
CA GLY A 57 12.72 12.62 4.06
C GLY A 57 13.62 13.58 3.31
N VAL A 58 13.91 14.69 3.97
CA VAL A 58 14.90 15.69 3.55
C VAL A 58 15.99 15.77 4.61
N SER A 59 17.21 15.42 4.22
CA SER A 59 18.40 15.48 5.09
C SER A 59 19.62 15.99 4.31
N PRO A 60 20.59 16.65 4.98
CA PRO A 60 21.91 16.89 4.40
C PRO A 60 22.74 15.61 4.23
N TRP A 61 22.56 14.60 5.11
CA TRP A 61 23.30 13.34 5.06
C TRP A 61 22.42 12.20 5.61
N ILE A 62 22.29 11.09 4.89
CA ILE A 62 21.41 9.97 5.27
C ILE A 62 22.14 8.65 5.50
N HIS A 63 23.32 8.46 4.90
CA HIS A 63 24.12 7.26 5.13
C HIS A 63 24.39 7.10 6.65
N GLY A 64 24.51 5.87 7.16
CA GLY A 64 24.77 5.59 8.59
C GLY A 64 23.66 5.94 9.61
N THR A 65 22.62 6.70 9.25
CA THR A 65 21.49 7.04 10.15
C THR A 65 20.22 6.25 9.86
N VAL A 66 20.10 5.62 8.69
CA VAL A 66 18.91 4.86 8.28
C VAL A 66 18.55 3.75 9.26
N HIS A 67 19.52 2.94 9.68
CA HIS A 67 19.28 1.85 10.63
C HIS A 67 18.63 2.38 11.92
N ARG A 68 19.14 3.50 12.44
CA ARG A 68 18.59 4.15 13.64
C ARG A 68 17.15 4.63 13.43
N LEU A 69 16.80 5.14 12.25
CA LEU A 69 15.42 5.55 11.95
C LEU A 69 14.45 4.37 12.03
N PHE A 70 14.86 3.18 11.60
CA PHE A 70 14.03 1.98 11.67
C PHE A 70 13.98 1.37 13.08
N GLN A 71 15.06 1.41 13.84
CA GLN A 71 15.05 1.06 15.26
C GLN A 71 14.09 1.96 16.05
N GLU A 72 14.09 3.27 15.76
CA GLU A 72 13.15 4.24 16.34
C GLU A 72 11.69 3.96 15.95
N LEU A 73 11.41 3.18 14.90
CA LEU A 73 10.05 2.79 14.54
C LEU A 73 9.58 1.55 15.30
N THR A 74 10.43 0.54 15.44
CA THR A 74 10.04 -0.78 15.95
C THR A 74 10.23 -0.94 17.45
N ASN A 75 11.08 -0.14 18.10
CA ASN A 75 11.56 -0.42 19.46
C ASN A 75 12.12 -1.86 19.61
N THR A 76 12.73 -2.41 18.55
CA THR A 76 13.33 -3.76 18.55
C THR A 76 14.83 -3.70 18.25
N ASP A 77 15.58 -4.66 18.81
CA ASP A 77 17.00 -4.87 18.52
C ASP A 77 17.24 -5.70 17.23
N LEU A 78 16.21 -5.87 16.40
CA LEU A 78 16.32 -6.64 15.16
C LEU A 78 17.17 -5.88 14.14
N ASP A 79 18.13 -6.57 13.54
CA ASP A 79 18.94 -6.00 12.48
C ASP A 79 18.21 -6.05 11.13
N PHE A 80 17.71 -4.90 10.69
CA PHE A 80 17.05 -4.74 9.39
C PHE A 80 18.02 -4.35 8.26
N THR A 81 19.30 -4.12 8.56
CA THR A 81 20.31 -3.64 7.60
C THR A 81 20.39 -4.47 6.32
N PRO A 82 20.32 -5.83 6.36
CA PRO A 82 20.38 -6.65 5.14
C PRO A 82 19.21 -6.41 4.17
N TYR A 83 18.09 -5.88 4.66
CA TYR A 83 16.84 -5.78 3.91
C TYR A 83 16.54 -4.35 3.45
N LEU A 84 17.23 -3.37 4.06
CA LEU A 84 17.03 -1.94 3.82
C LEU A 84 17.59 -1.52 2.46
N TYR A 85 16.79 -0.76 1.71
CA TYR A 85 17.29 0.00 0.57
C TYR A 85 17.22 1.50 0.86
N VAL A 86 18.14 2.24 0.24
CA VAL A 86 18.20 3.70 0.33
C VAL A 86 18.37 4.24 -1.08
N LYS A 87 17.54 5.21 -1.46
CA LYS A 87 17.62 5.91 -2.73
C LYS A 87 17.66 7.41 -2.47
N GLU A 88 18.44 8.15 -3.25
CA GLU A 88 18.61 9.61 -3.11
C GLU A 88 18.20 10.35 -4.38
N GLY A 89 17.78 11.61 -4.23
CA GLY A 89 17.59 12.52 -5.36
C GLY A 89 16.60 12.00 -6.41
N ALA A 90 17.04 11.93 -7.67
CA ALA A 90 16.22 11.48 -8.78
C ALA A 90 15.67 10.06 -8.57
N GLU A 91 16.47 9.17 -7.98
CA GLU A 91 16.06 7.78 -7.73
C GLU A 91 14.97 7.69 -6.66
N ALA A 92 15.02 8.54 -5.63
CA ALA A 92 13.98 8.62 -4.62
C ALA A 92 12.65 9.10 -5.22
N ALA A 93 12.70 10.07 -6.14
CA ALA A 93 11.52 10.54 -6.86
C ALA A 93 10.96 9.49 -7.81
N GLN A 94 11.81 8.85 -8.61
CA GLN A 94 11.40 7.75 -9.50
C GLN A 94 10.77 6.59 -8.71
N HIS A 95 11.35 6.26 -7.55
CA HIS A 95 10.81 5.25 -6.65
C HIS A 95 9.40 5.61 -6.18
N LEU A 96 9.20 6.81 -5.63
CA LEU A 96 7.86 7.24 -5.21
C LEU A 96 6.86 7.21 -6.38
N PHE A 97 7.24 7.66 -7.57
CA PHE A 97 6.34 7.68 -8.72
C PHE A 97 5.98 6.26 -9.16
N SER A 98 6.94 5.33 -9.12
CA SER A 98 6.73 3.91 -9.41
C SER A 98 5.81 3.26 -8.38
N VAL A 99 6.03 3.53 -7.08
CA VAL A 99 5.19 3.04 -5.99
C VAL A 99 3.77 3.60 -6.08
N ALA A 100 3.62 4.92 -6.21
CA ALA A 100 2.33 5.58 -6.25
C ALA A 100 1.48 5.14 -7.47
N SER A 101 2.15 4.81 -8.58
CA SER A 101 1.51 4.33 -9.81
C SER A 101 1.26 2.82 -9.81
N GLY A 102 1.63 2.13 -8.74
CA GLY A 102 1.46 0.67 -8.61
C GLY A 102 2.41 -0.13 -9.49
N LEU A 103 3.47 0.45 -10.05
CA LEU A 103 4.45 -0.27 -10.87
C LEU A 103 5.47 -1.03 -10.02
N ASP A 104 5.80 -0.47 -8.85
CA ASP A 104 6.63 -1.14 -7.86
C ASP A 104 5.76 -1.92 -6.84
N SER A 105 4.46 -2.01 -7.06
CA SER A 105 3.58 -2.83 -6.22
C SER A 105 3.72 -4.31 -6.53
N MET A 106 3.28 -5.13 -5.59
CA MET A 106 3.28 -6.57 -5.81
C MET A 106 2.28 -6.99 -6.88
N VAL A 107 1.17 -6.25 -6.95
CA VAL A 107 0.20 -6.26 -8.04
C VAL A 107 0.45 -5.04 -8.90
N ILE A 108 0.98 -5.24 -10.11
CA ILE A 108 1.30 -4.14 -11.00
C ILE A 108 0.01 -3.45 -11.46
N GLY A 109 -0.07 -2.14 -11.26
CA GLY A 109 -1.23 -1.30 -11.61
C GLY A 109 -2.34 -1.27 -10.55
N GLU A 110 -2.10 -1.80 -9.35
CA GLU A 110 -3.08 -1.72 -8.25
C GLU A 110 -3.44 -0.27 -7.92
N THR A 111 -4.72 -0.03 -7.61
CA THR A 111 -5.19 1.35 -7.38
C THR A 111 -5.15 1.78 -5.92
N GLU A 112 -4.98 0.82 -5.00
CA GLU A 112 -5.01 1.06 -3.56
C GLU A 112 -3.79 1.82 -3.06
N ILE A 113 -2.59 1.46 -3.54
CA ILE A 113 -1.34 2.12 -3.15
C ILE A 113 -1.37 3.62 -3.40
N THR A 114 -2.00 4.06 -4.49
CA THR A 114 -2.20 5.49 -4.78
C THR A 114 -2.95 6.20 -3.64
N GLY A 115 -4.01 5.57 -3.13
CA GLY A 115 -4.79 6.10 -2.01
C GLY A 115 -4.01 6.10 -0.69
N GLN A 116 -3.22 5.05 -0.45
CA GLN A 116 -2.36 4.94 0.73
C GLN A 116 -1.25 6.00 0.73
N VAL A 117 -0.57 6.20 -0.41
CA VAL A 117 0.43 7.27 -0.61
C VAL A 117 -0.18 8.64 -0.36
N LYS A 118 -1.36 8.92 -0.92
CA LYS A 118 -2.06 10.19 -0.72
C LYS A 118 -2.43 10.40 0.76
N SER A 119 -2.95 9.38 1.43
CA SER A 119 -3.32 9.44 2.85
C SER A 119 -2.11 9.66 3.76
N ALA A 120 -0.99 9.00 3.49
CA ALA A 120 0.26 9.20 4.23
C ALA A 120 0.77 10.64 4.08
N TYR A 121 0.73 11.18 2.85
CA TYR A 121 1.08 12.57 2.57
C TYR A 121 0.17 13.57 3.31
N GLU A 122 -1.15 13.39 3.23
CA GLU A 122 -2.12 14.28 3.89
C GLU A 122 -1.96 14.26 5.41
N THR A 123 -1.72 13.09 6.00
CA THR A 123 -1.44 12.92 7.43
C THR A 123 -0.18 13.69 7.84
N ALA A 124 0.91 13.53 7.10
CA ALA A 124 2.16 14.23 7.38
C ALA A 124 2.04 15.75 7.19
N LYS A 125 1.29 16.18 6.18
CA LYS A 125 1.04 17.60 5.90
C LYS A 125 0.21 18.25 7.02
N ALA A 126 -0.87 17.59 7.45
CA ALA A 126 -1.71 18.08 8.55
C ALA A 126 -0.94 18.20 9.87
N ALA A 127 0.04 17.32 10.09
CA ALA A 127 0.92 17.35 11.25
C ALA A 127 2.10 18.34 11.16
N GLY A 128 2.22 19.13 10.08
CA GLY A 128 3.35 20.06 9.90
C GLY A 128 4.70 19.37 9.67
N LEU A 129 4.70 18.11 9.24
CA LEU A 129 5.90 17.31 9.00
C LEU A 129 6.50 17.54 7.60
N THR A 130 5.73 18.07 6.66
CA THR A 130 6.19 18.36 5.29
C THR A 130 6.55 19.83 5.08
N GLY A 131 7.42 20.09 4.10
CA GLY A 131 7.78 21.43 3.64
C GLY A 131 7.75 21.52 2.12
N LYS A 132 8.54 22.42 1.52
CA LYS A 132 8.49 22.68 0.08
C LYS A 132 8.86 21.44 -0.74
N LYS A 133 9.88 20.67 -0.32
CA LYS A 133 10.41 19.55 -1.12
C LYS A 133 9.46 18.35 -1.11
N MET A 134 9.00 17.90 0.06
CA MET A 134 8.05 16.80 0.19
C MET A 134 6.69 17.15 -0.42
N ASN A 135 6.22 18.39 -0.25
CA ASN A 135 4.97 18.82 -0.90
C ASN A 135 5.07 18.73 -2.42
N GLN A 136 6.14 19.26 -3.02
CA GLN A 136 6.32 19.17 -4.48
C GLN A 136 6.48 17.72 -4.96
N LEU A 137 7.21 16.89 -4.20
CA LEU A 137 7.44 15.49 -4.53
C LEU A 137 6.13 14.67 -4.57
N PHE A 138 5.34 14.71 -3.49
CA PHE A 138 4.09 13.93 -3.39
C PHE A 138 2.98 14.46 -4.31
N GLN A 139 2.89 15.78 -4.52
CA GLN A 139 1.94 16.34 -5.48
C GLN A 139 2.30 15.94 -6.92
N THR A 140 3.58 15.96 -7.28
CA THR A 140 4.05 15.48 -8.59
C THR A 140 3.73 13.99 -8.74
N ALA A 141 3.91 13.18 -7.69
CA ALA A 141 3.52 11.78 -7.69
C ALA A 141 2.04 11.59 -8.04
N CYS A 142 1.13 12.36 -7.42
CA CYS A 142 -0.31 12.31 -7.77
C CYS A 142 -0.59 12.66 -9.23
N SER A 143 0.13 13.64 -9.81
CA SER A 143 0.00 13.99 -11.22
C SER A 143 0.50 12.88 -12.14
N VAL A 144 1.66 12.28 -11.83
CA VAL A 144 2.24 11.17 -12.60
C VAL A 144 1.31 9.97 -12.61
N VAL A 145 0.72 9.63 -11.46
CA VAL A 145 -0.27 8.53 -11.38
C VAL A 145 -1.46 8.78 -12.30
N LYS A 146 -1.98 10.02 -12.31
CA LYS A 146 -3.11 10.38 -13.17
C LYS A 146 -2.73 10.24 -14.65
N GLN A 147 -1.53 10.67 -15.02
CA GLN A 147 -1.05 10.57 -16.40
C GLN A 147 -0.90 9.11 -16.82
N ILE A 148 -0.18 8.29 -16.04
CA ILE A 148 0.02 6.86 -16.32
C ILE A 148 -1.32 6.14 -16.50
N ARG A 149 -2.29 6.37 -15.60
CA ARG A 149 -3.61 5.71 -15.73
C ARG A 149 -4.42 6.16 -16.96
N THR A 150 -4.16 7.35 -17.47
CA THR A 150 -4.88 7.89 -18.62
C THR A 150 -4.23 7.43 -19.93
N GLU A 151 -2.90 7.39 -19.95
CA GLU A 151 -2.10 7.17 -21.16
C GLU A 151 -1.67 5.71 -21.34
N THR A 152 -1.75 4.87 -20.31
CA THR A 152 -1.33 3.47 -20.36
C THR A 152 -2.46 2.51 -20.00
N ALA A 153 -2.38 1.28 -20.51
CA ALA A 153 -3.31 0.20 -20.20
C ALA A 153 -2.89 -0.59 -18.95
N ILE A 154 -1.88 -0.13 -18.19
CA ILE A 154 -1.29 -0.89 -17.07
C ILE A 154 -2.31 -1.24 -15.97
N GLY A 155 -3.40 -0.47 -15.85
CA GLY A 155 -4.51 -0.72 -14.93
C GLY A 155 -5.72 -1.47 -15.52
N ARG A 156 -5.67 -1.98 -16.76
CA ARG A 156 -6.79 -2.65 -17.44
C ARG A 156 -6.56 -4.18 -17.52
N GLY A 157 -7.42 -5.00 -16.90
CA GLY A 157 -7.37 -6.48 -16.92
C GLY A 157 -7.39 -7.10 -15.51
N ALA A 158 -7.33 -8.44 -15.37
CA ALA A 158 -7.32 -9.15 -14.07
C ALA A 158 -6.05 -8.82 -13.25
N THR A 159 -6.07 -7.67 -12.58
CA THR A 159 -4.92 -7.05 -11.89
C THR A 159 -5.27 -6.75 -10.44
N SER A 160 -6.17 -7.49 -9.82
CA SER A 160 -6.48 -7.33 -8.41
C SER A 160 -6.26 -8.65 -7.68
N VAL A 161 -5.86 -8.55 -6.41
CA VAL A 161 -5.76 -9.71 -5.52
C VAL A 161 -7.08 -10.50 -5.53
N GLY A 162 -8.21 -9.80 -5.58
CA GLY A 162 -9.53 -10.42 -5.67
C GLY A 162 -9.80 -11.18 -6.98
N SER A 163 -9.32 -10.71 -8.13
CA SER A 163 -9.49 -11.45 -9.39
C SER A 163 -8.64 -12.71 -9.45
N VAL A 164 -7.42 -12.65 -8.91
CA VAL A 164 -6.54 -13.84 -8.85
C VAL A 164 -7.04 -14.86 -7.85
N ALA A 165 -7.56 -14.42 -6.70
CA ALA A 165 -8.17 -15.34 -5.73
C ALA A 165 -9.31 -16.15 -6.35
N VAL A 166 -10.09 -15.52 -7.24
CA VAL A 166 -11.14 -16.20 -8.01
C VAL A 166 -10.56 -17.20 -9.01
N GLU A 167 -9.51 -16.83 -9.75
CA GLU A 167 -8.84 -17.74 -10.70
C GLU A 167 -8.23 -18.97 -9.98
N LEU A 168 -7.65 -18.78 -8.79
CA LEU A 168 -7.14 -19.88 -7.98
C LEU A 168 -8.27 -20.78 -7.46
N ALA A 169 -9.37 -20.19 -6.99
CA ALA A 169 -10.55 -20.96 -6.61
C ALA A 169 -11.14 -21.75 -7.80
N GLU A 170 -11.23 -21.15 -8.99
CA GLU A 170 -11.65 -21.84 -10.21
C GLU A 170 -10.73 -23.02 -10.55
N LYS A 171 -9.41 -22.93 -10.32
CA LYS A 171 -8.49 -24.06 -10.53
C LYS A 171 -8.76 -25.23 -9.58
N VAL A 172 -9.15 -24.96 -8.33
CA VAL A 172 -9.46 -26.00 -7.33
C VAL A 172 -10.81 -26.65 -7.59
N PHE A 173 -11.78 -25.90 -8.12
CA PHE A 173 -13.16 -26.35 -8.35
C PHE A 173 -13.49 -26.58 -9.85
N ASP A 174 -12.52 -27.02 -10.64
CA ASP A 174 -12.71 -27.38 -12.07
C ASP A 174 -13.43 -26.31 -12.91
N ARG A 175 -13.20 -25.03 -12.58
CA ARG A 175 -13.74 -23.80 -13.21
C ARG A 175 -15.23 -23.54 -13.01
N ASP A 176 -15.91 -24.30 -12.15
CA ASP A 176 -17.31 -24.05 -11.81
C ASP A 176 -17.47 -23.66 -10.34
N LEU A 177 -17.92 -22.41 -10.13
CA LEU A 177 -18.21 -21.83 -8.82
C LEU A 177 -19.71 -21.72 -8.55
N SER A 178 -20.58 -22.14 -9.47
CA SER A 178 -22.02 -21.84 -9.43
C SER A 178 -22.78 -22.45 -8.24
N ASP A 179 -22.25 -23.52 -7.67
CA ASP A 179 -22.76 -24.25 -6.52
C ASP A 179 -21.96 -23.99 -5.23
N LYS A 180 -20.91 -23.17 -5.29
CA LYS A 180 -19.97 -22.97 -4.19
C LYS A 180 -20.43 -21.87 -3.23
N THR A 181 -20.28 -22.15 -1.94
CA THR A 181 -20.58 -21.21 -0.86
C THR A 181 -19.32 -20.44 -0.49
N VAL A 182 -19.40 -19.11 -0.49
CA VAL A 182 -18.31 -18.22 -0.12
C VAL A 182 -18.56 -17.71 1.29
N MET A 183 -17.52 -17.60 2.09
CA MET A 183 -17.55 -16.96 3.39
C MET A 183 -16.55 -15.80 3.40
N ILE A 184 -16.93 -14.68 4.02
CA ILE A 184 -16.05 -13.57 4.30
C ILE A 184 -15.81 -13.50 5.80
N LEU A 185 -14.54 -13.47 6.20
CA LEU A 185 -14.12 -13.17 7.56
C LEU A 185 -13.48 -11.78 7.60
N GLY A 186 -14.20 -10.84 8.21
CA GLY A 186 -13.85 -9.42 8.21
C GLY A 186 -14.49 -8.63 7.07
N ALA A 187 -14.70 -7.33 7.29
CA ALA A 187 -15.26 -6.41 6.30
C ALA A 187 -14.17 -5.46 5.76
N GLY A 188 -13.07 -6.03 5.27
CA GLY A 188 -12.01 -5.28 4.61
C GLY A 188 -12.40 -4.99 3.15
N LYS A 189 -12.08 -3.79 2.64
CA LYS A 189 -12.38 -3.40 1.24
C LYS A 189 -11.84 -4.41 0.21
N MET A 190 -10.70 -5.04 0.50
CA MET A 190 -10.10 -6.06 -0.36
C MET A 190 -10.92 -7.36 -0.36
N GLY A 191 -11.37 -7.83 0.80
CA GLY A 191 -12.24 -9.01 0.90
C GLY A 191 -13.58 -8.78 0.21
N GLU A 192 -14.18 -7.59 0.39
CA GLU A 192 -15.40 -7.20 -0.32
C GLU A 192 -15.22 -7.21 -1.84
N ALA A 193 -14.10 -6.70 -2.34
CA ALA A 193 -13.79 -6.72 -3.77
C ALA A 193 -13.62 -8.16 -4.29
N CYS A 194 -12.93 -9.02 -3.55
CA CYS A 194 -12.77 -10.43 -3.87
C CYS A 194 -14.13 -11.13 -3.99
N VAL A 195 -15.03 -10.90 -3.03
CA VAL A 195 -16.36 -11.51 -3.07
C VAL A 195 -17.24 -10.95 -4.18
N LYS A 196 -17.14 -9.65 -4.49
CA LYS A 196 -17.77 -9.08 -5.70
C LYS A 196 -17.34 -9.82 -6.97
N HIS A 197 -16.07 -10.23 -7.06
CA HIS A 197 -15.59 -10.99 -8.20
C HIS A 197 -16.09 -12.44 -8.19
N LEU A 198 -16.09 -13.12 -7.03
CA LEU A 198 -16.62 -14.49 -6.89
C LEU A 198 -18.12 -14.55 -7.22
N ALA A 199 -18.91 -13.60 -6.71
CA ALA A 199 -20.34 -13.51 -6.98
C ALA A 199 -20.62 -13.28 -8.48
N LYS A 200 -19.84 -12.42 -9.15
CA LYS A 200 -19.94 -12.22 -10.61
C LYS A 200 -19.63 -13.47 -11.43
N ARG A 201 -18.87 -14.42 -10.88
CA ARG A 201 -18.55 -15.72 -11.48
C ARG A 201 -19.55 -16.83 -11.12
N GLY A 202 -20.61 -16.51 -10.39
CA GLY A 202 -21.71 -17.43 -10.12
C GLY A 202 -21.75 -18.01 -8.70
N ALA A 203 -20.81 -17.66 -7.81
CA ALA A 203 -20.82 -18.14 -6.43
C ALA A 203 -22.16 -17.82 -5.73
N LYS A 204 -22.73 -18.84 -5.08
CA LYS A 204 -24.18 -18.90 -4.80
C LYS A 204 -24.61 -18.21 -3.52
N THR A 205 -23.76 -18.20 -2.50
CA THR A 205 -24.14 -17.77 -1.16
C THR A 205 -22.93 -17.16 -0.46
N VAL A 206 -23.15 -16.03 0.22
CA VAL A 206 -22.12 -15.33 0.99
C VAL A 206 -22.44 -15.41 2.49
N LEU A 207 -21.66 -16.19 3.24
CA LEU A 207 -21.66 -16.11 4.69
C LEU A 207 -20.76 -14.93 5.09
N VAL A 208 -21.23 -14.03 5.95
CA VAL A 208 -20.40 -12.89 6.38
C VAL A 208 -20.22 -12.94 7.88
N SER A 209 -18.97 -13.00 8.32
CA SER A 209 -18.60 -12.84 9.72
C SER A 209 -17.71 -11.61 9.90
N ASN A 210 -17.97 -10.82 10.94
CA ASN A 210 -17.16 -9.66 11.26
C ASN A 210 -17.22 -9.37 12.77
N ARG A 211 -16.20 -8.70 13.30
CA ARG A 211 -16.15 -8.27 14.71
C ARG A 211 -17.35 -7.40 15.09
N SER A 212 -17.83 -6.57 14.17
CA SER A 212 -19.09 -5.85 14.30
C SER A 212 -20.17 -6.62 13.55
N PHE A 213 -21.12 -7.19 14.29
CA PHE A 213 -22.21 -7.97 13.71
C PHE A 213 -23.09 -7.12 12.78
N GLU A 214 -23.39 -5.86 13.14
CA GLU A 214 -24.14 -4.93 12.28
C GLU A 214 -23.46 -4.71 10.92
N ARG A 215 -22.12 -4.69 10.87
CA ARG A 215 -21.38 -4.60 9.61
C ARG A 215 -21.50 -5.90 8.81
N ALA A 216 -21.47 -7.05 9.49
CA ALA A 216 -21.69 -8.34 8.83
C ALA A 216 -23.11 -8.41 8.21
N GLU A 217 -24.14 -7.94 8.92
CA GLU A 217 -25.52 -7.89 8.42
C GLU A 217 -25.64 -7.00 7.18
N LYS A 218 -25.09 -5.79 7.22
CA LYS A 218 -25.13 -4.87 6.07
C LYS A 218 -24.48 -5.48 4.83
N LEU A 219 -23.31 -6.11 5.01
CA LEU A 219 -22.58 -6.71 3.90
C LEU A 219 -23.27 -7.99 3.40
N ALA A 220 -23.84 -8.79 4.31
CA ALA A 220 -24.65 -9.95 3.94
C ALA A 220 -25.86 -9.54 3.08
N VAL A 221 -26.56 -8.45 3.44
CA VAL A 221 -27.65 -7.90 2.63
C VAL A 221 -27.18 -7.47 1.25
N GLU A 222 -26.03 -6.79 1.15
CA GLU A 222 -25.44 -6.35 -0.13
C GLU A 222 -25.18 -7.54 -1.08
N PHE A 223 -24.78 -8.68 -0.54
CA PHE A 223 -24.44 -9.88 -1.31
C PHE A 223 -25.53 -10.96 -1.35
N GLY A 224 -26.73 -10.70 -0.81
CA GLY A 224 -27.80 -11.70 -0.76
C GLY A 224 -27.45 -12.93 0.10
N GLY A 225 -26.64 -12.74 1.13
CA GLY A 225 -26.11 -13.75 2.02
C GLY A 225 -26.70 -13.71 3.44
N ARG A 226 -26.04 -14.38 4.39
CA ARG A 226 -26.41 -14.32 5.82
C ARG A 226 -25.22 -13.92 6.69
N ALA A 227 -25.49 -13.12 7.72
CA ALA A 227 -24.50 -12.80 8.74
C ALA A 227 -24.33 -13.98 9.71
N VAL A 228 -23.09 -14.22 10.11
CA VAL A 228 -22.68 -15.23 11.09
C VAL A 228 -21.94 -14.50 12.20
N ARG A 229 -22.19 -14.88 13.46
CA ARG A 229 -21.46 -14.33 14.60
C ARG A 229 -20.00 -14.77 14.53
N LEU A 230 -19.09 -13.93 15.03
CA LEU A 230 -17.66 -14.23 14.97
C LEU A 230 -17.29 -15.50 15.74
N GLU A 231 -17.96 -15.76 16.87
CA GLU A 231 -17.79 -16.98 17.65
C GLU A 231 -18.21 -18.26 16.91
N ASP A 232 -19.17 -18.15 15.98
CA ASP A 232 -19.67 -19.26 15.18
C ASP A 232 -18.94 -19.40 13.84
N SER A 233 -17.97 -18.52 13.53
CA SER A 233 -17.37 -18.47 12.20
C SER A 233 -16.61 -19.73 11.83
N ALA A 234 -15.93 -20.34 12.82
CA ALA A 234 -15.22 -21.60 12.63
C ALA A 234 -16.18 -22.75 12.29
N VAL A 235 -17.33 -22.81 12.96
CA VAL A 235 -18.35 -23.84 12.71
C VAL A 235 -19.03 -23.64 11.35
N ALA A 236 -19.38 -22.39 11.02
CA ALA A 236 -19.98 -22.03 9.73
C ALA A 236 -19.06 -22.33 8.54
N LEU A 237 -17.74 -22.41 8.77
CA LEU A 237 -16.77 -22.82 7.76
C LEU A 237 -17.03 -24.24 7.23
N ALA A 238 -17.74 -25.09 7.99
CA ALA A 238 -18.16 -26.41 7.52
C ALA A 238 -19.09 -26.35 6.28
N GLU A 239 -19.85 -25.26 6.12
CA GLU A 239 -20.77 -25.06 4.99
C GLU A 239 -20.08 -24.39 3.79
N ALA A 240 -19.06 -23.56 4.04
CA ALA A 240 -18.39 -22.77 3.01
C ALA A 240 -17.35 -23.57 2.22
N ASP A 241 -17.23 -23.33 0.93
CA ASP A 241 -16.20 -23.90 0.06
C ASP A 241 -14.98 -22.98 -0.09
N ILE A 242 -15.21 -21.67 0.00
CA ILE A 242 -14.20 -20.63 -0.14
C ILE A 242 -14.32 -19.68 1.05
N LEU A 243 -13.23 -19.47 1.80
CA LEU A 243 -13.11 -18.41 2.81
C LEU A 243 -12.22 -17.30 2.28
N VAL A 244 -12.67 -16.05 2.39
CA VAL A 244 -11.85 -14.86 2.16
C VAL A 244 -11.69 -14.14 3.49
N SER A 245 -10.47 -14.14 4.02
CA SER A 245 -10.12 -13.41 5.24
C SER A 245 -9.49 -12.06 4.92
N SER A 246 -9.97 -11.02 5.59
CA SER A 246 -9.46 -9.64 5.45
C SER A 246 -9.71 -8.83 6.72
N THR A 247 -9.42 -9.41 7.88
CA THR A 247 -9.59 -8.70 9.15
C THR A 247 -8.43 -7.73 9.40
N GLY A 248 -8.59 -6.88 10.42
CA GLY A 248 -7.52 -6.03 10.95
C GLY A 248 -6.98 -6.54 12.28
N SER A 249 -7.13 -7.84 12.55
CA SER A 249 -6.65 -8.47 13.78
C SER A 249 -5.13 -8.45 13.82
N PRO A 250 -4.51 -8.16 14.98
CA PRO A 250 -3.07 -8.38 15.15
C PRO A 250 -2.73 -9.85 15.43
N ASP A 251 -3.74 -10.67 15.75
CA ASP A 251 -3.61 -12.08 16.14
C ASP A 251 -4.28 -13.00 15.12
N ILE A 252 -3.82 -14.26 15.05
CA ILE A 252 -4.47 -15.34 14.28
C ILE A 252 -5.92 -15.51 14.74
N VAL A 253 -6.85 -15.38 13.80
CA VAL A 253 -8.30 -15.51 13.98
C VAL A 253 -8.75 -16.94 13.73
N LEU A 254 -8.19 -17.62 12.74
CA LEU A 254 -8.53 -19.00 12.40
C LEU A 254 -7.31 -19.92 12.61
N ARG A 255 -7.37 -20.78 13.62
CA ARG A 255 -6.26 -21.69 13.96
C ARG A 255 -6.41 -23.03 13.28
N ARG A 256 -5.31 -23.79 13.17
CA ARG A 256 -5.32 -25.17 12.65
C ARG A 256 -6.35 -26.06 13.34
N ALA A 257 -6.46 -25.96 14.67
CA ALA A 257 -7.40 -26.77 15.45
C ALA A 257 -8.87 -26.53 15.04
N ASP A 258 -9.22 -25.27 14.75
CA ASP A 258 -10.57 -24.88 14.35
C ASP A 258 -10.93 -25.51 13.00
N VAL A 259 -10.01 -25.45 12.03
CA VAL A 259 -10.20 -26.05 10.70
C VAL A 259 -10.23 -27.58 10.81
N ALA A 260 -9.32 -28.18 11.57
CA ALA A 260 -9.26 -29.63 11.75
C ALA A 260 -10.57 -30.20 12.34
N ALA A 261 -11.21 -29.46 13.25
CA ALA A 261 -12.47 -29.87 13.85
C ALA A 261 -13.64 -29.94 12.84
N ILE A 262 -13.63 -29.12 11.78
CA ILE A 262 -14.72 -29.09 10.79
C ILE A 262 -14.50 -30.01 9.59
N LEU A 263 -13.28 -30.48 9.33
CA LEU A 263 -13.00 -31.35 8.17
C LEU A 263 -13.85 -32.63 8.11
N PRO A 264 -14.09 -33.36 9.23
CA PRO A 264 -14.95 -34.55 9.19
C PRO A 264 -16.38 -34.25 8.70
N LEU A 265 -16.90 -33.05 8.95
CA LEU A 265 -18.24 -32.63 8.54
C LEU A 265 -18.34 -32.37 7.03
N ARG A 266 -17.20 -32.09 6.38
CA ARG A 266 -17.13 -31.68 4.96
C ARG A 266 -17.15 -32.84 3.98
N ARG A 267 -17.05 -34.10 4.43
CA ARG A 267 -17.04 -35.29 3.56
C ARG A 267 -16.01 -35.18 2.42
N ASN A 268 -14.78 -34.76 2.74
CA ASN A 268 -13.67 -34.54 1.80
C ASN A 268 -13.88 -33.43 0.75
N ARG A 269 -14.92 -32.58 0.88
CA ARG A 269 -15.04 -31.39 0.02
C ARG A 269 -13.84 -30.46 0.23
N PRO A 270 -13.18 -30.02 -0.86
CA PRO A 270 -12.10 -29.04 -0.79
C PRO A 270 -12.51 -27.78 -0.03
N LEU A 271 -11.56 -27.17 0.66
CA LEU A 271 -11.72 -25.87 1.31
C LEU A 271 -10.61 -24.94 0.83
N VAL A 272 -11.00 -23.88 0.13
CA VAL A 272 -10.07 -22.82 -0.30
C VAL A 272 -10.09 -21.71 0.72
N LEU A 273 -8.93 -21.37 1.26
CA LEU A 273 -8.72 -20.29 2.23
C LEU A 273 -7.88 -19.22 1.54
N VAL A 274 -8.39 -18.01 1.45
CA VAL A 274 -7.71 -16.86 0.86
C VAL A 274 -7.46 -15.85 1.97
N ASP A 275 -6.23 -15.77 2.46
CA ASP A 275 -5.83 -14.84 3.52
C ASP A 275 -5.21 -13.57 2.93
N ILE A 276 -5.97 -12.49 2.94
CA ILE A 276 -5.57 -11.18 2.42
C ILE A 276 -5.25 -10.22 3.58
N ALA A 277 -5.25 -10.69 4.83
CA ALA A 277 -4.95 -9.88 6.00
C ALA A 277 -3.45 -9.73 6.24
N VAL A 278 -3.04 -8.56 6.75
CA VAL A 278 -1.67 -8.30 7.23
C VAL A 278 -1.76 -7.47 8.51
N PRO A 279 -1.42 -8.02 9.69
CA PRO A 279 -0.92 -9.39 9.95
C PRO A 279 -1.90 -10.50 9.52
N ARG A 280 -1.36 -11.70 9.26
CA ARG A 280 -2.16 -12.83 8.75
C ARG A 280 -3.27 -13.26 9.73
N ASP A 281 -4.44 -13.61 9.21
CA ASP A 281 -5.58 -14.05 10.01
C ASP A 281 -5.58 -15.56 10.24
N ILE A 282 -4.97 -16.31 9.33
CA ILE A 282 -5.05 -17.76 9.28
C ILE A 282 -3.69 -18.36 9.67
N ASP A 283 -3.73 -19.34 10.56
CA ASP A 283 -2.55 -20.13 10.93
C ASP A 283 -1.99 -20.86 9.70
N PRO A 284 -0.74 -20.62 9.27
CA PRO A 284 -0.15 -21.27 8.10
C PRO A 284 -0.16 -22.80 8.19
N ALA A 285 -0.16 -23.36 9.40
CA ALA A 285 -0.21 -24.79 9.63
C ALA A 285 -1.54 -25.44 9.18
N VAL A 286 -2.56 -24.67 8.79
CA VAL A 286 -3.78 -25.21 8.16
C VAL A 286 -3.50 -25.80 6.78
N ALA A 287 -2.46 -25.33 6.07
CA ALA A 287 -2.12 -25.80 4.72
C ALA A 287 -1.66 -27.26 4.69
N GLU A 288 -1.26 -27.82 5.84
CA GLU A 288 -0.88 -29.22 5.98
C GLU A 288 -2.09 -30.15 6.14
N LEU A 289 -3.30 -29.61 6.29
CA LEU A 289 -4.51 -30.39 6.45
C LEU A 289 -4.99 -30.93 5.08
N PRO A 290 -5.55 -32.15 5.04
CA PRO A 290 -5.99 -32.75 3.79
C PRO A 290 -7.17 -31.96 3.18
N ASN A 291 -7.13 -31.77 1.85
CA ASN A 291 -8.15 -31.05 1.08
C ASN A 291 -8.35 -29.58 1.52
N VAL A 292 -7.35 -28.97 2.15
CA VAL A 292 -7.33 -27.54 2.48
C VAL A 292 -6.27 -26.85 1.63
N PHE A 293 -6.66 -25.77 0.95
CA PHE A 293 -5.79 -24.98 0.10
C PHE A 293 -5.72 -23.57 0.67
N LEU A 294 -4.61 -23.21 1.30
CA LEU A 294 -4.37 -21.86 1.78
C LEU A 294 -3.58 -21.08 0.72
N TYR A 295 -4.09 -19.90 0.38
CA TYR A 295 -3.41 -18.91 -0.43
C TYR A 295 -3.32 -17.62 0.38
N ASP A 296 -2.10 -17.17 0.62
CA ASP A 296 -1.88 -15.88 1.26
C ASP A 296 -1.76 -14.75 0.23
N ILE A 297 -1.55 -13.54 0.73
CA ILE A 297 -1.41 -12.36 -0.13
C ILE A 297 -0.22 -12.49 -1.10
N ASP A 298 0.90 -13.08 -0.65
CA ASP A 298 2.14 -13.21 -1.43
C ASP A 298 1.95 -14.24 -2.56
N ASP A 299 1.23 -15.35 -2.32
CA ASP A 299 0.84 -16.35 -3.34
C ASP A 299 0.01 -15.73 -4.47
N LEU A 300 -1.04 -14.99 -4.11
CA LEU A 300 -1.91 -14.29 -5.05
C LEU A 300 -1.10 -13.31 -5.89
N GLN A 301 -0.13 -12.66 -5.26
CA GLN A 301 0.71 -11.69 -5.92
C GLN A 301 1.71 -12.33 -6.89
N ALA A 302 2.22 -13.53 -6.62
CA ALA A 302 3.08 -14.26 -7.56
C ALA A 302 2.37 -14.52 -8.90
N VAL A 303 1.08 -14.91 -8.85
CA VAL A 303 0.26 -15.16 -10.04
C VAL A 303 -0.03 -13.88 -10.81
N VAL A 304 -0.29 -12.75 -10.13
CA VAL A 304 -0.43 -11.44 -10.81
C VAL A 304 0.82 -11.10 -11.61
N ARG A 305 2.02 -11.33 -11.04
CA ARG A 305 3.28 -11.01 -11.73
C ARG A 305 3.48 -11.86 -12.98
N GLU A 306 3.08 -13.12 -12.96
CA GLU A 306 3.13 -14.00 -14.13
C GLU A 306 2.21 -13.47 -15.25
N ASN A 307 0.97 -13.09 -14.91
CA ASN A 307 0.02 -12.50 -15.87
C ASN A 307 0.50 -11.13 -16.41
N THR A 308 1.36 -10.42 -15.69
CA THR A 308 1.88 -9.11 -16.09
C THR A 308 3.05 -9.20 -17.08
N LYS A 309 3.71 -10.36 -17.23
CA LYS A 309 4.83 -10.51 -18.20
C LYS A 309 4.45 -10.18 -19.64
N ASN A 310 3.17 -10.19 -19.99
CA ASN A 310 2.66 -9.81 -21.32
C ASN A 310 2.54 -8.27 -21.54
N ARG A 311 3.06 -7.42 -20.64
CA ARG A 311 2.87 -5.94 -20.67
C ARG A 311 4.16 -5.12 -20.76
N GLU A 312 5.23 -5.67 -21.31
CA GLU A 312 6.54 -5.00 -21.38
C GLU A 312 6.50 -3.62 -22.09
N SER A 313 5.71 -3.47 -23.15
CA SER A 313 5.56 -2.20 -23.88
C SER A 313 4.89 -1.10 -23.04
N GLU A 314 3.88 -1.45 -22.24
CA GLU A 314 3.20 -0.51 -21.33
C GLU A 314 4.10 -0.09 -20.18
N LEU A 315 4.91 -1.02 -19.65
CA LEU A 315 5.91 -0.73 -18.62
C LEU A 315 6.99 0.24 -19.12
N ALA A 316 7.43 0.08 -20.37
CA ALA A 316 8.39 0.99 -20.98
C ALA A 316 7.84 2.43 -21.05
N LEU A 317 6.60 2.61 -21.49
CA LEU A 317 5.94 3.92 -21.51
C LEU A 317 5.79 4.52 -20.11
N CYS A 318 5.42 3.71 -19.12
CA CYS A 318 5.33 4.15 -17.73
C CYS A 318 6.69 4.65 -17.19
N HIS A 319 7.77 3.91 -17.46
CA HIS A 319 9.12 4.32 -17.03
C HIS A 319 9.58 5.60 -17.72
N GLN A 320 9.22 5.82 -18.98
CA GLN A 320 9.49 7.07 -19.70
C GLN A 320 8.82 8.27 -19.02
N ILE A 321 7.52 8.17 -18.71
CA ILE A 321 6.77 9.22 -17.98
C ILE A 321 7.44 9.51 -16.62
N ILE A 322 7.81 8.46 -15.88
CA ILE A 322 8.46 8.60 -14.56
C ILE A 322 9.81 9.31 -14.66
N ALA A 323 10.62 8.93 -15.66
CA ALA A 323 11.94 9.53 -15.87
C ALA A 323 11.84 11.02 -16.19
N GLU A 324 10.91 11.41 -17.08
CA GLU A 324 10.67 12.81 -17.46
C GLU A 324 10.27 13.67 -16.26
N HIS A 325 9.27 13.22 -15.48
CA HIS A 325 8.80 13.97 -14.31
C HIS A 325 9.85 14.04 -13.21
N SER A 326 10.65 12.98 -13.01
CA SER A 326 11.72 12.99 -12.02
C SER A 326 12.82 13.99 -12.40
N ALA A 327 13.26 13.99 -13.66
CA ALA A 327 14.25 14.94 -14.16
C ALA A 327 13.76 16.40 -14.01
N LYS A 328 12.51 16.66 -14.39
CA LYS A 328 11.87 17.99 -14.25
C LYS A 328 11.77 18.43 -12.79
N LEU A 329 11.44 17.51 -11.88
CA LEU A 329 11.38 17.81 -10.44
C LEU A 329 12.78 18.11 -9.88
N MET A 330 13.80 17.34 -10.28
CA MET A 330 15.18 17.58 -9.85
C MET A 330 15.69 18.94 -10.33
N GLY A 331 15.38 19.33 -11.57
CA GLY A 331 15.69 20.67 -12.09
C GLY A 331 15.11 21.80 -11.22
N LYS A 332 13.87 21.65 -10.73
CA LYS A 332 13.25 22.60 -9.80
C LYS A 332 13.91 22.66 -8.43
N PHE A 333 14.52 21.56 -7.97
CA PHE A 333 15.23 21.49 -6.70
C PHE A 333 16.65 22.03 -6.76
N ILE A 334 17.24 22.11 -7.95
CA ILE A 334 18.58 22.64 -8.21
C ILE A 334 18.54 24.15 -8.51
N SER A 335 17.48 24.67 -9.14
CA SER A 335 17.36 26.10 -9.46
C SER A 335 17.19 26.98 -8.21
N PRO A 336 18.13 27.91 -7.91
CA PRO A 336 18.00 28.81 -6.76
C PRO A 336 17.22 30.10 -7.05
N PHE A 337 16.81 30.40 -8.29
CA PHE A 337 16.25 31.71 -8.65
C PHE A 337 15.03 31.62 -9.58
N ALA A 338 13.87 32.02 -9.06
CA ALA A 338 12.76 32.52 -9.88
C ALA A 338 11.85 33.43 -9.04
N LYS A 339 12.38 34.58 -8.64
CA LYS A 339 11.69 35.88 -8.59
C LYS A 339 12.76 36.95 -8.29
N PRO A 340 13.06 37.89 -9.20
CA PRO A 340 13.76 39.09 -8.78
C PRO A 340 12.83 39.81 -7.80
N VAL A 341 13.36 40.13 -6.63
CA VAL A 341 12.80 41.19 -5.79
C VAL A 341 12.83 42.43 -6.68
N ARG A 342 11.68 43.06 -6.91
CA ARG A 342 11.64 44.38 -7.53
C ARG A 342 12.41 45.29 -6.56
N GLU A 343 13.61 45.71 -6.95
CA GLU A 343 14.20 46.90 -6.37
C GLU A 343 13.21 48.03 -6.62
N GLU A 344 12.58 48.52 -5.55
CA GLU A 344 11.92 49.81 -5.57
C GLU A 344 12.98 50.81 -6.02
N ALA A 345 12.71 51.43 -7.17
CA ALA A 345 13.54 52.48 -7.71
C ALA A 345 13.69 53.57 -6.65
N VAL A 346 14.86 53.65 -6.03
CA VAL A 346 15.29 54.85 -5.34
C VAL A 346 15.41 55.92 -6.43
N GLU A 347 14.47 56.86 -6.45
CA GLU A 347 14.57 58.07 -7.27
C GLU A 347 15.87 58.80 -6.90
N THR A 348 16.90 58.59 -7.71
CA THR A 348 18.07 59.46 -7.73
C THR A 348 17.64 60.80 -8.29
N VAL A 349 17.43 61.78 -7.41
CA VAL A 349 17.27 63.19 -7.79
C VAL A 349 18.58 63.67 -8.46
N PRO A 350 18.55 64.18 -9.71
CA PRO A 350 19.77 64.68 -10.34
C PRO A 350 20.23 65.99 -9.69
N GLY A 351 21.49 66.02 -9.28
CA GLY A 351 22.15 67.23 -8.78
C GLY A 351 22.51 68.19 -9.90
N TRP A 352 21.63 69.16 -10.17
CA TRP A 352 21.96 70.49 -10.73
C TRP A 352 20.69 71.35 -10.81
N VAL A 353 20.35 72.04 -9.72
CA VAL A 353 19.66 73.34 -9.84
C VAL A 353 20.49 74.34 -9.07
N LEU A 354 21.30 75.05 -9.84
CA LEU A 354 22.09 76.20 -9.44
C LEU A 354 21.15 77.27 -8.86
N GLY A 355 21.40 77.64 -7.61
CA GLY A 355 20.94 78.91 -7.08
C GLY A 355 21.74 80.04 -7.73
N SER A 356 21.05 80.92 -8.45
CA SER A 356 21.54 82.26 -8.75
C SER A 356 20.37 83.20 -8.98
N ALA A 357 19.97 83.93 -7.94
CA ALA A 357 19.49 85.31 -8.01
C ALA A 357 19.24 85.85 -6.59
N THR A 358 20.24 86.52 -6.04
CA THR A 358 20.02 87.61 -5.07
C THR A 358 19.91 88.90 -5.85
N ALA A 359 18.76 89.58 -5.75
CA ALA A 359 18.59 91.03 -5.60
C ALA A 359 17.09 91.33 -5.49
#